data_AF-A0A2D6ZUW2-F1
#
_entry.id   AF-A0A2D6ZUW2-F1
#
_cell.length_a   1.000
_cell.length_b   1.000
_cell.length_c   1.000
_cell.angle_alpha   90.00
_cell.angle_beta   90.00
_cell.angle_gamma   90.00
#
_symmetry.space_group_name_H-M   'P 1'
#
loop_
_entity.id
_entity.type
_entity.pdbx_description
1 polymer ?
#
loop_
_entity_poly.entity_id
_entity_poly.type
_entity_poly.pdbx_seq_one_letter_code
_entity_poly.pdbx_strand_id
1 'polypeptide(L)' 'MNNLLYLNNDSIILELNNSVDKNSTMKMIAFKHFNNDMSLLDKYLEDNNYYINSDAYRGNLINPKSQLEFTF' A
#
# COMPACT_ATOMS: atom_id res chain seq x y z
N MET A 1 -35.96 4.23 8.75
CA MET A 1 -34.99 3.43 7.97
C MET A 1 -33.60 3.82 8.45
N ASN A 2 -33.03 3.04 9.36
CA ASN A 2 -31.72 3.32 9.94
C ASN A 2 -30.66 2.60 9.11
N ASN A 3 -30.03 3.32 8.18
CA ASN A 3 -28.81 2.85 7.53
C ASN A 3 -27.65 3.07 8.51
N LEU A 4 -27.56 2.23 9.54
CA LEU A 4 -26.28 1.99 10.20
C LEU A 4 -25.41 1.25 9.18
N LEU A 5 -24.74 2.00 8.30
CA LEU A 5 -23.56 1.48 7.62
C LEU A 5 -22.60 1.06 8.74
N TYR A 6 -22.43 -0.24 8.89
CA TYR A 6 -21.42 -0.87 9.72
C TYR A 6 -20.05 -0.33 9.29
N LEU A 7 -19.64 0.79 9.87
CA LEU A 7 -18.31 1.36 9.68
C LEU A 7 -17.35 0.68 10.68
N ASN A 8 -17.33 -0.65 10.68
CA ASN A 8 -16.13 -1.40 11.11
C ASN A 8 -15.11 -1.28 9.97
N ASN A 9 -14.78 -0.05 9.60
CA ASN A 9 -13.73 0.19 8.62
C ASN A 9 -12.43 0.05 9.38
N ASP A 10 -11.80 -1.11 9.25
CA ASP A 10 -10.44 -1.31 9.72
C ASP A 10 -9.56 -0.15 9.23
N SER A 11 -8.92 0.53 10.18
CA SER A 11 -8.13 1.74 9.92
C SER A 11 -7.05 1.50 8.84
N ILE A 12 -6.51 0.29 8.78
CA ILE A 12 -5.53 -0.16 7.78
C ILE A 12 -6.12 -0.16 6.37
N ILE A 13 -7.33 -0.73 6.20
CA ILE A 13 -8.01 -0.80 4.90
C ILE A 13 -8.44 0.59 4.44
N LEU A 14 -8.87 1.44 5.39
CA LEU A 14 -9.22 2.84 5.09
C LEU A 14 -8.00 3.65 4.64
N GLU A 15 -6.86 3.51 5.32
CA GLU A 15 -5.60 4.17 4.96
C GLU A 15 -5.13 3.71 3.57
N LEU A 16 -5.21 2.41 3.29
CA LEU A 16 -4.96 1.87 1.96
C LEU A 16 -5.89 2.46 0.94
N ASN A 17 -7.20 2.47 1.15
CA ASN A 17 -8.19 2.99 0.20
C ASN A 17 -7.99 4.48 -0.12
N ASN A 18 -7.65 5.28 0.88
CA ASN A 18 -7.44 6.72 0.71
C ASN A 18 -6.09 7.07 0.07
N SER A 19 -5.13 6.14 0.02
CA SER A 19 -3.81 6.46 -0.52
C SER A 19 -3.77 6.45 -2.05
N VAL A 20 -2.98 7.37 -2.61
CA VAL A 20 -2.70 7.45 -4.05
C VAL A 20 -1.63 6.43 -4.45
N ASP A 21 -0.53 6.37 -3.69
CA ASP A 21 0.53 5.38 -3.88
C ASP A 21 0.34 4.18 -2.96
N LYS A 22 -0.42 3.19 -3.45
CA LYS A 22 -0.72 1.96 -2.70
C LYS A 22 0.54 1.19 -2.33
N ASN A 23 1.57 1.21 -3.17
CA ASN A 23 2.81 0.44 -2.95
C ASN A 23 3.60 1.00 -1.76
N SER A 24 3.84 2.31 -1.77
CA SER A 24 4.52 2.96 -0.64
C SER A 24 3.68 2.89 0.63
N THR A 25 2.35 3.02 0.53
CA THR A 25 1.45 2.87 1.68
C THR A 25 1.47 1.45 2.25
N MET A 26 1.46 0.40 1.42
CA MET A 26 1.59 -0.99 1.90
C MET A 26 2.89 -1.19 2.69
N LYS A 27 4.03 -0.74 2.15
CA LYS A 27 5.32 -0.83 2.85
C LYS A 27 5.31 -0.08 4.18
N MET A 28 4.74 1.12 4.19
CA MET A 28 4.58 1.90 5.41
C MET A 28 3.70 1.18 6.44
N ILE A 29 2.60 0.57 6.02
CA ILE A 29 1.68 -0.17 6.92
C ILE A 29 2.37 -1.43 7.46
N ALA A 30 3.07 -2.19 6.62
CA ALA A 30 3.83 -3.35 7.06
C ALA A 30 4.87 -2.96 8.12
N PHE A 31 5.58 -1.86 7.90
CA PHE A 31 6.51 -1.31 8.87
C PHE A 31 5.83 -0.91 10.19
N LYS A 32 4.70 -0.21 10.13
CA LYS A 32 3.97 0.28 11.32
C LYS A 32 3.31 -0.83 12.14
N HIS A 33 2.71 -1.82 11.48
CA HIS A 33 1.75 -2.74 12.11
C HIS A 33 2.17 -4.22 12.05
N PHE A 34 3.07 -4.59 11.14
CA PHE A 34 3.42 -5.99 10.86
C PHE A 34 4.91 -6.27 11.03
N ASN A 35 5.64 -5.47 11.83
CA ASN A 35 7.09 -5.63 12.03
C ASN A 35 7.90 -5.66 10.72
N ASN A 36 7.46 -4.87 9.74
CA ASN A 36 8.05 -4.83 8.39
C ASN A 36 7.92 -6.15 7.60
N ASP A 37 7.02 -7.05 8.01
CA ASP A 37 6.69 -8.27 7.30
C ASP A 37 5.51 -8.04 6.35
N MET A 38 5.81 -7.99 5.04
CA MET A 38 4.79 -7.85 4.01
C MET A 38 3.90 -9.08 3.87
N SER A 39 4.40 -10.29 4.15
CA SER A 39 3.60 -11.51 4.01
C SER A 39 2.48 -11.58 5.05
N LEU A 40 2.73 -11.04 6.25
CA LEU A 40 1.68 -10.90 7.26
C LEU A 40 0.64 -9.85 6.88
N LEU A 41 1.05 -8.74 6.26
CA LEU A 41 0.12 -7.75 5.72
C LEU A 41 -0.72 -8.37 4.59
N ASP A 42 -0.09 -9.05 3.64
CA ASP A 42 -0.79 -9.68 2.52
C ASP A 42 -1.84 -10.68 3.02
N LYS A 43 -1.49 -11.53 3.98
CA LYS A 43 -2.43 -12.45 4.62
C LYS A 43 -3.58 -11.72 5.31
N TYR A 44 -3.30 -10.65 6.04
CA TYR A 44 -4.33 -9.82 6.67
C TYR A 44 -5.29 -9.21 5.62
N LEU A 45 -4.77 -8.76 4.48
CA LEU A 45 -5.58 -8.22 3.40
C LEU A 45 -6.45 -9.31 2.73
N GLU A 46 -5.88 -10.50 2.51
CA GLU A 46 -6.63 -11.67 2.01
C GLU A 46 -7.75 -12.09 2.95
N ASP A 47 -7.47 -12.19 4.26
CA ASP A 47 -8.46 -12.52 5.29
C ASP A 47 -9.62 -11.50 5.32
N ASN A 48 -9.35 -10.25 4.92
CA ASN A 48 -10.35 -9.18 4.80
C ASN A 48 -10.95 -9.03 3.38
N ASN A 49 -10.70 -9.97 2.47
CA ASN A 49 -11.14 -9.93 1.07
C ASN A 49 -10.71 -8.64 0.32
N TYR A 50 -9.57 -8.08 0.71
CA TYR A 50 -9.00 -6.87 0.11
C TYR A 50 -7.96 -7.25 -0.95
N TYR A 51 -8.39 -7.26 -2.22
CA TYR A 51 -7.51 -7.58 -3.34
C TYR A 51 -6.95 -6.32 -3.99
N ILE A 52 -5.64 -6.12 -3.86
CA ILE A 52 -4.93 -5.05 -4.56
C ILE A 52 -4.57 -5.58 -5.94
N ASN A 53 -5.04 -4.88 -6.98
CA ASN A 53 -4.78 -5.26 -8.37
C ASN A 53 -3.30 -5.00 -8.72
N SER A 54 -2.43 -5.97 -8.41
CA SER A 54 -0.97 -5.84 -8.44
C SER A 54 -0.39 -5.50 -9.82
N ASP A 55 -1.15 -5.78 -10.88
CA ASP A 55 -0.72 -5.57 -12.26
C ASP A 55 -0.64 -4.09 -12.66
N ALA A 56 -1.32 -3.19 -11.95
CA ALA A 56 -1.22 -1.75 -12.19
C ALA A 56 0.11 -1.14 -11.72
N TYR A 57 0.90 -1.86 -10.91
CA TYR A 57 2.10 -1.33 -10.25
C TYR A 57 3.41 -1.76 -10.91
N ARG A 58 3.35 -2.53 -12.00
CA ARG A 58 4.49 -2.72 -12.90
C ARG A 58 4.66 -1.48 -13.78
N GLY A 59 4.81 -0.32 -13.13
CA GLY A 59 5.21 0.90 -13.80
C GLY A 59 6.52 0.64 -14.53
N ASN A 60 6.57 1.02 -15.80
CA ASN A 60 7.76 0.92 -16.64
C ASN A 60 8.98 1.34 -15.82
N LEU A 61 9.90 0.41 -15.57
CA LEU A 61 11.16 0.68 -14.90
C LEU A 61 11.89 1.74 -15.73
N ILE A 62 11.80 3.00 -15.30
CA ILE A 62 12.52 4.08 -15.95
C ILE A 62 13.98 3.90 -15.53
N ASN A 63 14.84 3.60 -16.50
CA ASN A 63 16.27 3.53 -16.23
C ASN A 63 16.72 4.86 -15.61
N PRO A 64 17.46 4.83 -14.48
CA PRO A 64 17.94 6.04 -13.85
C PRO A 64 18.78 6.81 -14.86
N LYS A 65 18.41 8.06 -15.15
CA LYS A 65 19.26 8.95 -15.93
C LYS A 65 20.49 9.26 -15.08
N SER A 66 21.68 9.21 -15.69
CA SER A 66 22.93 9.55 -15.01
C SER A 66 22.82 10.93 -14.39
N GLN A 67 23.18 11.07 -13.11
CA GLN A 67 23.25 12.36 -12.44
C GLN A 67 24.39 13.19 -13.05
N LEU A 68 24.19 14.51 -13.13
CA LEU A 68 25.26 15.43 -13.53
C LEU A 68 26.29 15.49 -12.40
N GLU A 69 27.54 15.15 -12.71
CA GLU A 69 28.65 15.36 -11.78
C GLU A 69 29.04 16.83 -11.77
N PHE A 70 29.11 17.43 -10.58
CA PHE A 70 29.68 18.76 -10.41
C PHE A 70 31.17 18.63 -10.14
N THR A 71 31.99 19.26 -10.97
CA THR A 71 33.41 19.46 -10.69
C THR A 71 33.56 20.63 -9.73
N PHE A 72 34.24 20.39 -8.60
CA PHE A 72 34.63 21.40 -7.62
C PHE A 72 36.07 21.85 -7.87
#